data_AF-A0A520ILI8-F1
#
_entry.id   AF-A0A520ILI8-F1
#
_cell.length_a   1.000
_cell.length_b   1.000
_cell.length_c   1.000
_cell.angle_alpha   90.00
_cell.angle_beta   90.00
_cell.angle_gamma   90.00
#
_symmetry.space_group_name_H-M   'P 1'
#
loop_
_entity.id
_entity.type
_entity.pdbx_description
1 polymer ?
#
loop_
_entity_poly.entity_id
_entity_poly.type
_entity_poly.pdbx_seq_one_letter_code
_entity_poly.pdbx_strand_id
1 'polypeptide(L)'
;ATLIEEKRDSLEVFAKDNPELYQKFSADLEKLDGNYKSLKQELLHSPNQKLVVKAMVKNLELQLQLISQQLTIINQVQQFKKDNQI
;
A
#
# COMPACT_ATOMS: atom_id res chain seq x y z
N ALA A 1 -4.25 -1.09 -15.42
CA ALA A 1 -3.91 -1.38 -14.01
C ALA A 1 -4.72 -0.43 -13.12
N THR A 2 -4.85 -0.70 -11.81
CA THR A 2 -5.38 0.30 -10.87
C THR A 2 -4.22 1.16 -10.35
N LEU A 3 -4.51 2.38 -9.88
CA LEU A 3 -3.48 3.27 -9.31
C LEU A 3 -2.72 2.63 -8.14
N ILE A 4 -3.36 1.75 -7.37
CA ILE A 4 -2.73 1.01 -6.27
C ILE A 4 -1.70 0.01 -6.82
N GLU A 5 -2.05 -0.73 -7.88
CA GLU A 5 -1.13 -1.68 -8.51
C GLU A 5 0.08 -0.96 -9.13
N GLU A 6 -0.13 0.13 -9.86
CA GLU A 6 0.99 0.92 -10.45
C GLU A 6 1.97 1.44 -9.39
N LYS A 7 1.44 1.82 -8.21
CA LYS A 7 2.26 2.25 -7.09
C LYS A 7 2.95 1.09 -6.38
N ARG A 8 2.34 -0.11 -6.36
CA ARG A 8 2.99 -1.35 -5.86
C ARG A 8 4.16 -1.75 -6.75
N ASP A 9 3.98 -1.72 -8.07
CA ASP A 9 5.06 -1.98 -9.03
C ASP A 9 6.22 -0.99 -8.82
N SER A 10 5.90 0.29 -8.65
CA SER A 10 6.92 1.31 -8.33
C SER A 10 7.66 0.98 -7.02
N LEU A 11 6.93 0.56 -5.98
CA LEU A 11 7.50 0.20 -4.69
C LEU A 11 8.48 -0.99 -4.81
N GLU A 12 8.13 -1.99 -5.62
CA GLU A 12 8.97 -3.16 -5.89
C GLU A 12 10.27 -2.80 -6.62
N VAL A 13 10.22 -1.87 -7.59
CA VAL A 13 11.44 -1.38 -8.27
C VAL A 13 12.42 -0.79 -7.27
N PHE A 14 11.94 0.01 -6.33
CA PHE A 14 12.78 0.63 -5.30
C PHE A 14 13.21 -0.34 -4.18
N ALA A 15 12.52 -1.46 -4.02
CA ALA A 15 12.84 -2.48 -3.02
C ALA A 15 14.24 -3.07 -3.19
N LYS A 16 14.76 -3.09 -4.43
CA LYS A 16 16.08 -3.65 -4.77
C LYS A 16 17.21 -3.02 -3.96
N ASP A 17 17.08 -1.74 -3.59
CA ASP A 17 18.10 -1.00 -2.86
C ASP A 17 17.93 -1.08 -1.33
N ASN A 18 16.74 -1.46 -0.84
CA ASN A 18 16.38 -1.47 0.58
C ASN A 18 15.38 -2.61 0.92
N PRO A 19 15.79 -3.89 0.84
CA PRO A 19 14.88 -5.04 0.95
C PRO A 19 14.21 -5.17 2.34
N GLU A 20 14.90 -4.83 3.43
CA GLU A 20 14.29 -4.85 4.78
C GLU A 20 13.17 -3.81 4.93
N LEU A 21 13.40 -2.60 4.42
CA LEU A 21 12.41 -1.53 4.45
C LEU A 21 11.18 -1.90 3.62
N TYR A 22 11.41 -2.51 2.46
CA TYR A 22 10.34 -3.04 1.62
C TYR A 22 9.54 -4.13 2.32
N GLN A 23 10.18 -5.12 2.97
CA GLN A 23 9.44 -6.18 3.69
C GLN A 23 8.48 -5.61 4.74
N LYS A 24 8.95 -4.62 5.52
CA LYS A 24 8.11 -3.96 6.51
C LYS A 24 6.91 -3.27 5.86
N PHE A 25 7.14 -2.59 4.75
CA PHE A 25 6.11 -1.86 4.00
C PHE A 25 5.09 -2.78 3.33
N SER A 26 5.54 -3.89 2.77
CA SER A 26 4.68 -4.89 2.12
C SER A 26 3.77 -5.60 3.10
N ALA A 27 4.23 -5.88 4.33
CA ALA A 27 3.39 -6.51 5.35
C ALA A 27 2.15 -5.69 5.72
N ASP A 28 2.28 -4.36 5.82
CA ASP A 28 1.15 -3.47 6.09
C ASP A 28 0.16 -3.43 4.90
N LEU A 29 0.69 -3.50 3.67
CA LEU A 29 -0.14 -3.55 2.46
C LEU A 29 -0.90 -4.87 2.32
N GLU A 30 -0.24 -6.00 2.61
CA GLU A 30 -0.88 -7.31 2.62
C GLU A 30 -2.01 -7.37 3.64
N LYS A 31 -1.83 -6.75 4.80
CA LYS A 31 -2.90 -6.65 5.81
C LYS A 31 -4.09 -5.85 5.31
N LEU A 32 -3.86 -4.70 4.66
CA LEU A 32 -4.94 -3.89 4.10
C LEU A 32 -5.64 -4.61 2.94
N ASP A 33 -4.90 -5.33 2.10
CA ASP A 33 -5.43 -6.15 1.01
C ASP A 33 -6.29 -7.30 1.55
N GLY A 34 -5.82 -7.99 2.59
CA GLY A 34 -6.58 -9.02 3.30
C GLY A 34 -7.89 -8.46 3.87
N ASN A 35 -7.84 -7.29 4.50
CA ASN A 35 -9.04 -6.61 4.99
C ASN A 35 -10.02 -6.26 3.86
N TYR A 36 -9.54 -5.80 2.70
CA TYR A 36 -10.38 -5.55 1.53
C TYR A 36 -11.06 -6.82 1.03
N LYS A 37 -10.31 -7.93 0.93
CA LYS A 37 -10.85 -9.24 0.54
C LYS A 37 -11.93 -9.71 1.51
N SER A 38 -11.71 -9.55 2.81
CA SER A 38 -12.72 -9.87 3.84
C SER A 38 -13.98 -9.01 3.70
N LEU A 39 -13.84 -7.70 3.51
CA LEU A 39 -14.98 -6.80 3.27
C LEU A 39 -15.74 -7.16 1.99
N LYS A 40 -15.04 -7.61 0.95
CA LYS A 40 -15.66 -8.10 -0.29
C LYS A 40 -16.51 -9.34 -0.05
N GLN A 41 -16.06 -10.27 0.80
CA GLN A 41 -16.85 -11.44 1.20
C GLN A 41 -18.06 -11.02 2.06
N GLU A 42 -17.86 -10.10 3.02
CA GLU A 42 -18.94 -9.57 3.86
C GLU A 42 -20.03 -8.89 3.02
N LEU A 43 -19.65 -8.16 1.98
CA LEU A 43 -20.58 -7.45 1.09
C LEU A 43 -21.63 -8.38 0.46
N LEU A 44 -21.24 -9.62 0.15
CA LEU A 44 -22.13 -10.60 -0.49
C LEU A 44 -23.28 -11.04 0.42
N HIS A 45 -23.10 -10.95 1.74
CA HIS A 45 -24.04 -11.48 2.73
C HIS A 45 -24.58 -10.41 3.69
N SER A 46 -24.04 -9.19 3.66
CA SER A 46 -24.40 -8.14 4.60
C SER A 46 -25.78 -7.55 4.29
N PRO A 47 -26.68 -7.43 5.28
CA PRO A 47 -27.92 -6.68 5.12
C PRO A 47 -27.67 -5.16 5.00
N ASN A 48 -26.47 -4.68 5.34
CA ASN A 48 -26.08 -3.27 5.25
C ASN A 48 -24.94 -3.06 4.25
N GLN A 49 -25.18 -3.42 2.99
CA GLN A 49 -24.20 -3.33 1.91
C GLN A 49 -23.57 -1.94 1.76
N LYS A 50 -24.35 -0.87 1.97
CA LYS A 50 -23.84 0.53 1.89
C LYS A 50 -22.73 0.80 2.90
N LEU A 51 -22.86 0.29 4.13
CA LEU A 51 -21.84 0.43 5.15
C LEU A 51 -20.56 -0.33 4.77
N VAL A 52 -20.72 -1.55 4.25
CA VAL A 52 -19.58 -2.38 3.81
C VAL A 52 -18.85 -1.71 2.64
N VAL A 53 -19.56 -1.21 1.63
CA VAL A 53 -18.96 -0.46 0.51
C VAL A 53 -18.19 0.76 1.01
N LYS A 54 -18.72 1.51 1.98
CA LYS A 54 -18.01 2.64 2.57
C LYS A 54 -16.71 2.21 3.27
N ALA A 55 -16.73 1.08 3.98
CA ALA A 55 -15.53 0.51 4.58
C ALA A 55 -14.52 0.04 3.52
N MET A 56 -14.98 -0.55 2.41
CA MET A 56 -14.13 -0.95 1.28
C MET A 56 -13.44 0.25 0.63
N VAL A 57 -14.19 1.32 0.35
CA VAL A 57 -13.62 2.58 -0.17
C VAL A 57 -12.58 3.12 0.80
N LYS A 58 -12.89 3.16 2.10
CA LYS A 58 -11.95 3.64 3.11
C LYS A 58 -10.68 2.79 3.17
N ASN A 59 -10.81 1.47 3.02
CA ASN A 59 -9.66 0.58 2.95
C ASN A 59 -8.75 0.90 1.74
N LEU A 60 -9.33 1.11 0.55
CA LEU A 60 -8.57 1.49 -0.65
C LEU A 60 -7.90 2.87 -0.52
N GLU A 61 -8.57 3.84 0.09
CA GLU A 61 -7.97 5.14 0.40
C GLU A 61 -6.75 5.00 1.31
N LEU A 62 -6.85 4.17 2.36
CA LEU A 62 -5.74 3.90 3.27
C LEU A 62 -4.58 3.20 2.57
N GLN A 63 -4.86 2.22 1.69
CA GLN A 63 -3.84 1.59 0.86
C GLN A 63 -3.10 2.63 0.01
N LEU A 64 -3.84 3.49 -0.68
CA LEU A 64 -3.26 4.52 -1.54
C LEU A 64 -2.40 5.53 -0.76
N GLN A 65 -2.89 5.97 0.40
CA GLN A 65 -2.16 6.88 1.29
C GLN A 65 -0.87 6.25 1.79
N LEU A 66 -0.94 5.00 2.26
CA LEU A 66 0.20 4.28 2.79
C LEU A 66 1.28 4.06 1.72
N ILE A 67 0.93 3.53 0.54
CA ILE A 67 1.91 3.30 -0.54
C ILE A 67 2.55 4.62 -0.98
N SER A 68 1.75 5.70 -1.06
CA SER A 68 2.28 7.01 -1.45
C SER A 68 3.28 7.54 -0.42
N GLN A 69 3.03 7.35 0.88
CA GLN A 69 3.98 7.72 1.93
C GLN A 69 5.25 6.86 1.87
N GLN A 70 5.12 5.55 1.63
CA GLN A 70 6.25 4.64 1.51
C GLN A 70 7.18 5.02 0.34
N LEU A 71 6.60 5.34 -0.83
CA LEU A 71 7.35 5.82 -1.99
C LEU A 71 8.11 7.13 -1.70
N THR A 72 7.49 8.07 -0.97
CA THR A 72 8.15 9.31 -0.54
C THR A 72 9.34 9.03 0.37
N ILE A 73 9.18 8.16 1.37
CA ILE A 73 10.25 7.80 2.31
C ILE A 73 11.42 7.15 1.57
N ILE A 74 11.13 6.22 0.65
CA ILE A 74 12.16 5.55 -0.16
C ILE A 74 12.93 6.55 -1.01
N ASN A 75 12.23 7.48 -1.68
CA ASN A 75 12.88 8.51 -2.48
C ASN A 75 13.78 9.41 -1.62
N GLN A 76 13.32 9.82 -0.44
CA GLN A 76 14.13 10.59 0.51
C GLN A 76 15.37 9.82 0.98
N VAL A 77 15.24 8.53 1.30
CA VAL A 77 16.37 7.68 1.68
C VAL A 77 17.37 7.53 0.54
N GLN A 78 16.90 7.36 -0.70
CA GLN A 78 17.76 7.28 -1.87
C GLN A 78 18.50 8.60 -2.14
N GLN A 79 17.82 9.74 -2.03
CA GLN A 79 18.44 11.07 -2.17
C GLN A 79 19.50 11.28 -1.09
N PHE A 80 19.17 10.99 0.17
CA PHE A 80 20.12 11.09 1.28
C PHE A 80 21.36 10.20 1.07
N LYS A 81 21.19 8.97 0.56
CA LYS A 81 22.32 8.09 0.24
C LYS A 81 23.20 8.68 -0.88
N LYS A 82 22.61 9.26 -1.92
CA LYS A 82 23.36 9.90 -3.02
C LYS A 82 24.11 11.15 -2.56
N ASP A 83 23.48 11.99 -1.77
CA ASP A 83 24.06 13.26 -1.33
C ASP A 83 25.16 13.08 -0.26
N ASN A 84 25.11 11.99 0.51
CA ASN A 84 26.12 11.67 1.53
C ASN A 84 27.13 10.60 1.10
N GLN A 85 27.05 10.11 -0.14
CA GLN A 85 28.14 9.38 -0.78
C GLN A 85 29.20 10.41 -1.22
N ILE A 86 30.27 10.55 -0.42
CA ILE A 86 31.56 11.12 -0.86
C ILE A 86 32.16 10.20 -1.92
#